data_AF-A0AAD6YU55-F1
#
_entry.id   AF-A0AAD6YU55-F1
#
_cell.length_a   1.000
_cell.length_b   1.000
_cell.length_c   1.000
_cell.angle_alpha   90.00
_cell.angle_beta   90.00
_cell.angle_gamma   90.00
#
_symmetry.space_group_name_H-M   'P 1'
#
loop_
_entity.id
_entity.type
_entity.pdbx_description
1 polymer ?
#
loop_
_entity_poly.entity_id
_entity_poly.type
_entity_poly.pdbx_seq_one_letter_code
_entity_poly.pdbx_strand_id
1 'polypeptide(L)'
;MRQAKQRLFRIIVSETTFHLWKMRNARVIGRTPQTAQESLNKWRFTINRRIEIDFVLARRPRGGHQASLNPRLVDQTWSPILSDVNIMREGWINKPRVLVGTRPPDRVAQAPHY
;
A
#
# COMPACT_ATOMS: atom_id res chain seq x y z
N MET A 1 -17.09 2.29 11.35
CA MET A 1 -16.62 0.89 11.55
C MET A 1 -17.15 -0.11 10.52
N ARG A 2 -18.47 -0.32 10.34
CA ARG A 2 -19.00 -1.33 9.37
C ARG A 2 -18.52 -1.12 7.93
N GLN A 3 -18.58 0.13 7.45
CA GLN A 3 -18.15 0.51 6.10
C GLN A 3 -16.66 0.25 5.85
N ALA A 4 -15.79 0.54 6.83
CA ALA A 4 -14.34 0.32 6.72
C ALA A 4 -14.01 -1.17 6.60
N LYS A 5 -14.66 -2.03 7.40
CA LYS A 5 -14.50 -3.49 7.33
C LYS A 5 -14.98 -4.06 5.99
N GLN A 6 -16.14 -3.60 5.51
CA GLN A 6 -16.65 -4.01 4.19
C GLN A 6 -15.73 -3.58 3.05
N ARG A 7 -15.17 -2.37 3.14
CA ARG A 7 -14.19 -1.85 2.18
C ARG A 7 -12.92 -2.71 2.18
N LEU A 8 -12.36 -2.99 3.36
CA LEU A 8 -11.19 -3.86 3.50
C LEU A 8 -11.45 -5.22 2.87
N PHE A 9 -12.57 -5.87 3.23
CA PHE A 9 -12.96 -7.16 2.68
C PHE A 9 -13.03 -7.13 1.15
N ARG A 10 -13.71 -6.13 0.58
CA ARG A 10 -13.84 -5.98 -0.88
C ARG A 10 -12.48 -5.86 -1.56
N ILE A 11 -11.58 -5.03 -1.03
CA ILE A 11 -10.22 -4.84 -1.56
C ILE A 11 -9.43 -6.16 -1.53
N ILE A 12 -9.40 -6.83 -0.37
CA ILE A 12 -8.64 -8.07 -0.20
C ILE A 12 -9.17 -9.17 -1.12
N VAL A 13 -10.48 -9.35 -1.19
CA VAL A 13 -11.10 -10.37 -2.06
C VAL A 13 -10.83 -10.06 -3.53
N SER A 14 -11.00 -8.81 -3.98
CA SER A 14 -10.76 -8.46 -5.38
C SER A 14 -9.29 -8.62 -5.78
N GLU A 15 -8.35 -8.13 -4.96
CA GLU A 15 -6.92 -8.21 -5.26
C GLU A 15 -6.42 -9.65 -5.21
N THR A 16 -6.88 -10.45 -4.24
CA THR A 16 -6.53 -11.87 -4.16
C THR A 16 -7.09 -12.66 -5.34
N THR A 17 -8.34 -12.42 -5.73
CA THR A 17 -8.96 -13.09 -6.89
C THR A 17 -8.19 -12.76 -8.18
N PHE A 18 -7.87 -11.49 -8.39
CA PHE A 18 -7.07 -11.08 -9.55
C PHE A 18 -5.65 -11.64 -9.51
N HIS A 19 -5.04 -11.73 -8.33
CA HIS A 19 -3.74 -12.36 -8.16
C HIS A 19 -3.77 -13.85 -8.53
N LEU A 20 -4.76 -14.61 -8.06
CA LEU A 20 -4.95 -16.02 -8.41
C LEU A 20 -5.17 -16.21 -9.92
N TRP A 21 -5.96 -15.33 -10.55
CA TRP A 21 -6.15 -15.34 -12.00
C TRP A 21 -4.82 -15.10 -12.74
N LYS A 22 -4.00 -14.14 -12.29
CA LYS A 22 -2.65 -13.92 -12.84
C LYS A 22 -1.74 -15.14 -12.67
N MET A 23 -1.76 -15.79 -11.50
CA MET A 23 -1.00 -17.02 -11.25
C MET A 23 -1.43 -18.14 -12.20
N ARG A 24 -2.74 -18.34 -12.39
CA ARG A 24 -3.28 -19.32 -13.35
C ARG A 24 -2.76 -19.04 -14.76
N ASN A 25 -2.82 -17.80 -15.23
CA ASN A 25 -2.35 -17.45 -16.57
C ASN A 25 -0.83 -17.61 -16.73
N ALA A 26 -0.04 -17.25 -15.72
CA ALA A 26 1.40 -17.49 -15.73
C ALA A 26 1.74 -18.98 -15.88
N ARG A 27 1.00 -19.85 -15.17
CA ARG A 27 1.14 -21.30 -15.27
C ARG A 27 0.67 -21.86 -16.62
N VAL A 28 -0.53 -21.47 -17.08
CA VAL A 28 -1.20 -22.09 -18.24
C VAL A 28 -0.73 -21.51 -19.58
N ILE A 29 -0.69 -20.19 -19.69
CA ILE A 29 -0.35 -19.46 -20.93
C ILE A 29 1.15 -19.21 -20.98
N GLY A 30 1.71 -18.69 -19.89
CA GLY A 30 3.12 -18.31 -19.81
C GLY A 30 4.08 -19.47 -19.59
N ARG A 31 3.59 -20.67 -19.24
CA ARG A 31 4.39 -21.86 -18.84
C ARG A 31 5.50 -21.56 -17.83
N THR A 32 5.29 -20.52 -17.00
CA THR A 32 6.23 -20.00 -16.02
C THR A 32 5.55 -20.04 -14.64
N PRO A 33 5.42 -21.24 -14.04
CA PRO A 33 4.84 -21.36 -12.71
C PRO A 33 5.69 -20.57 -11.71
N GLN A 34 5.03 -19.73 -10.92
CA GLN A 34 5.68 -18.97 -9.86
C GLN A 34 5.89 -19.86 -8.64
N THR A 35 6.98 -19.63 -7.92
CA THR A 35 7.15 -20.25 -6.60
C THR A 35 6.15 -19.65 -5.60
N ALA A 36 5.82 -20.40 -4.56
CA ALA A 36 4.94 -19.91 -3.49
C ALA A 36 5.46 -18.59 -2.87
N GLN A 37 6.78 -18.47 -2.72
CA GLN A 37 7.41 -17.28 -2.16
C GLN A 37 7.30 -16.06 -3.10
N GLU A 38 7.53 -16.25 -4.40
CA GLU A 38 7.37 -15.17 -5.38
C GLU A 38 5.91 -14.70 -5.46
N SER A 39 4.96 -15.63 -5.47
CA SER A 39 3.54 -15.30 -5.46
C SER A 39 3.16 -14.51 -4.21
N LEU A 40 3.60 -14.96 -3.03
CA LEU A 40 3.37 -14.24 -1.78
C LEU A 40 3.98 -12.82 -1.80
N ASN A 41 5.21 -12.68 -2.30
CA ASN A 41 5.89 -11.38 -2.41
C ASN A 41 5.14 -10.44 -3.36
N LYS A 42 4.68 -10.94 -4.51
CA LYS A 42 3.90 -10.17 -5.50
C LYS A 42 2.53 -9.77 -4.95
N TRP A 43 1.89 -10.64 -4.16
CA TRP A 43 0.63 -10.31 -3.49
C TRP A 43 0.83 -9.23 -2.44
N ARG A 44 1.84 -9.36 -1.57
CA ARG A 44 2.22 -8.33 -0.58
C ARG A 44 2.52 -6.99 -1.24
N PHE A 45 3.29 -6.98 -2.33
CA PHE A 45 3.57 -5.78 -3.11
C PHE A 45 2.28 -5.10 -3.61
N THR A 46 1.32 -5.89 -4.08
CA THR A 46 0.03 -5.38 -4.56
C THR A 46 -0.77 -4.71 -3.44
N ILE A 47 -0.87 -5.36 -2.29
CA ILE A 47 -1.56 -4.80 -1.11
C ILE A 47 -0.87 -3.53 -0.61
N ASN A 48 0.46 -3.53 -0.52
CA ASN A 48 1.25 -2.36 -0.14
C ASN A 48 1.00 -1.18 -1.09
N ARG A 49 0.93 -1.44 -2.40
CA ARG A 49 0.64 -0.39 -3.38
C ARG A 49 -0.77 0.17 -3.21
N ARG A 50 -1.75 -0.64 -2.83
CA ARG A 50 -3.12 -0.17 -2.53
C ARG A 50 -3.18 0.71 -1.29
N ILE A 51 -2.49 0.30 -0.25
CA ILE A 51 -2.29 1.08 0.98
C ILE A 51 -1.71 2.46 0.61
N GLU A 52 -0.63 2.49 -0.16
CA GLU A 52 0.02 3.75 -0.60
C GLU A 52 -0.91 4.66 -1.40
N ILE A 53 -1.66 4.12 -2.37
CA ILE A 53 -2.61 4.89 -3.18
C ILE A 53 -3.71 5.49 -2.29
N ASP A 54 -4.31 4.69 -1.41
CA ASP A 54 -5.34 5.15 -0.49
C ASP A 54 -4.84 6.28 0.41
N PHE A 55 -3.56 6.21 0.79
CA PHE A 55 -2.92 7.20 1.63
C PHE A 55 -2.70 8.52 0.90
N VAL A 56 -2.20 8.46 -0.34
CA VAL A 56 -2.06 9.64 -1.21
C VAL A 56 -3.41 10.31 -1.42
N LEU A 57 -4.46 9.53 -1.66
CA LEU A 57 -5.82 10.04 -1.87
C LEU A 57 -6.46 10.59 -0.58
N ALA A 58 -6.05 10.09 0.59
CA ALA A 58 -6.50 10.60 1.89
C ALA A 58 -5.74 11.86 2.33
N ARG A 59 -4.56 12.13 1.78
CA ARG A 59 -3.79 13.33 2.11
C ARG A 59 -4.47 14.56 1.51
N ARG A 60 -4.57 15.64 2.32
CA ARG A 60 -5.03 16.92 1.79
C ARG A 60 -4.00 17.47 0.77
N PRO A 61 -4.42 17.81 -0.46
CA PRO A 61 -3.54 18.45 -1.43
C PRO A 61 -2.99 19.79 -0.91
N ARG A 62 -1.80 20.17 -1.39
CA ARG A 62 -1.31 21.55 -1.20
C ARG A 62 -2.25 22.49 -1.97
N GLY A 63 -2.77 23.51 -1.31
CA GLY A 63 -3.76 24.43 -1.90
C GLY A 63 -5.14 24.43 -1.23
N GLY A 64 -5.32 23.72 -0.11
CA GLY A 64 -6.55 23.81 0.71
C GLY A 64 -7.74 23.00 0.19
N HIS A 65 -7.57 22.28 -0.93
CA HIS A 65 -8.59 21.37 -1.44
C HIS A 65 -8.86 20.20 -0.47
N GLN A 66 -10.09 19.68 -0.52
CA GLN A 66 -10.48 18.50 0.25
C GLN A 66 -9.78 17.24 -0.31
N ALA A 67 -9.40 16.33 0.58
CA ALA A 67 -8.85 15.04 0.19
C ALA A 67 -9.91 14.19 -0.53
N SER A 68 -9.49 13.45 -1.56
CA SER A 68 -10.37 12.59 -2.36
C SER A 68 -10.94 11.42 -1.57
N LEU A 69 -10.22 10.95 -0.53
CA LEU A 69 -10.71 9.97 0.43
C LEU A 69 -10.74 10.56 1.83
N ASN A 70 -11.71 10.11 2.64
CA ASN A 70 -11.77 10.49 4.04
C ASN A 70 -10.62 9.83 4.83
N PRO A 71 -9.69 10.60 5.44
CA PRO A 71 -8.59 10.09 6.24
C PRO A 71 -9.00 9.05 7.29
N ARG A 72 -10.09 9.33 8.01
CA ARG A 72 -10.58 8.47 9.10
C ARG A 72 -11.13 7.14 8.58
N LEU A 73 -11.70 7.15 7.38
CA LEU A 73 -12.18 5.93 6.74
C LEU A 73 -11.00 5.04 6.31
N VAL A 74 -9.96 5.64 5.72
CA VAL A 74 -8.77 4.94 5.27
C VAL A 74 -8.02 4.34 6.46
N ASP A 75 -7.84 5.12 7.53
CA ASP A 75 -7.26 4.67 8.80
C ASP A 75 -8.01 3.45 9.38
N GLN A 76 -9.34 3.54 9.50
CA GLN A 76 -10.18 2.43 9.97
C GLN A 76 -10.17 1.21 9.04
N THR A 77 -9.90 1.41 7.74
CA THR A 77 -9.89 0.32 6.76
C THR A 77 -8.64 -0.52 6.93
N TRP A 78 -7.49 0.11 7.12
CA TRP A 78 -6.19 -0.58 7.11
C TRP A 78 -5.68 -0.94 8.51
N SER A 79 -6.16 -0.27 9.56
CA SER A 79 -5.73 -0.54 10.94
C SER A 79 -5.84 -2.01 11.41
N PRO A 80 -6.82 -2.83 10.98
CA PRO A 80 -6.89 -4.22 11.44
C PRO A 80 -5.78 -5.13 10.90
N ILE A 81 -5.10 -4.73 9.82
CA ILE A 81 -4.09 -5.56 9.15
C ILE A 81 -2.68 -4.95 9.17
N LEU A 82 -2.56 -3.71 9.65
CA LEU A 82 -1.26 -3.07 9.91
C LEU A 82 -0.84 -3.44 11.34
N SER A 83 0.06 -4.42 11.45
CA SER A 83 0.57 -4.93 12.74
C SER A 83 1.51 -3.95 13.46
N ASP A 84 2.09 -2.96 12.77
CA ASP A 84 2.97 -1.94 13.36
C ASP A 84 2.20 -0.67 13.76
N VAL A 85 1.61 -0.73 14.95
CA VAL A 85 0.87 0.36 15.61
C VAL A 85 1.71 1.64 15.77
N ASN A 86 3.05 1.51 15.80
CA ASN A 86 3.99 2.64 15.93
C ASN A 86 4.05 3.54 14.70
N ILE A 87 3.68 3.05 13.51
CA ILE A 87 3.61 3.87 12.29
C ILE A 87 2.30 4.66 12.28
N MET A 88 1.22 4.07 12.81
CA MET A 88 -0.12 4.65 12.79
C MET A 88 -0.34 5.77 13.83
N ARG A 89 0.36 5.77 14.97
CA ARG A 89 0.09 6.73 16.07
C ARG A 89 0.57 8.15 15.84
N GLU A 90 1.53 8.40 14.94
CA GLU A 90 2.06 9.74 14.67
C GLU A 90 1.76 10.23 13.25
N GLY A 91 0.54 10.73 13.00
CA GLY A 91 0.28 11.64 11.86
C GLY A 91 0.86 11.19 10.51
N TRP A 92 0.75 9.90 10.20
CA TRP A 92 1.42 9.22 9.09
C TRP A 92 0.98 9.68 7.69
N ILE A 93 -0.18 10.35 7.61
CA ILE A 93 -0.69 11.02 6.41
C ILE A 93 0.21 12.19 5.97
N ASN A 94 0.97 12.78 6.89
CA ASN A 94 1.82 13.94 6.64
C ASN A 94 3.32 13.62 6.57
N LYS A 95 3.75 12.40 6.93
CA LYS A 95 5.16 11.98 6.85
C LYS A 95 5.41 11.16 5.56
N PRO A 96 6.47 11.43 4.79
CA PRO A 96 6.89 10.50 3.74
C PRO A 96 7.38 9.23 4.44
N ARG A 97 6.79 8.07 4.15
CA ARG A 97 7.25 6.80 4.74
C ARG A 97 7.34 5.68 3.72
N VAL A 98 8.57 5.18 3.61
CA VAL A 98 8.92 3.81 3.24
C VAL A 98 8.79 2.94 4.49
N LEU A 99 8.35 1.67 4.38
CA LEU A 99 8.56 0.71 5.47
C LEU A 99 8.94 -0.71 5.02
N VAL A 100 10.06 -1.13 5.61
CA VAL A 100 10.83 -2.38 5.61
C VAL A 100 11.15 -3.03 4.26
N GLY A 101 12.37 -2.76 3.79
CA GLY A 101 13.05 -3.48 2.71
C GLY A 101 14.02 -2.61 1.90
N THR A 102 13.71 -1.31 1.77
CA THR A 102 14.49 -0.41 0.91
C THR A 102 14.88 0.82 1.71
N ARG A 103 16.17 0.97 2.04
CA ARG A 103 16.70 2.29 2.40
C ARG A 103 16.52 3.19 1.17
N PRO A 104 15.87 4.36 1.28
CA PRO A 104 16.08 5.39 0.27
C PRO A 104 17.59 5.69 0.25
N PRO A 105 18.23 5.82 -0.93
CA PRO A 105 19.61 6.28 -0.96
C PRO A 105 19.67 7.62 -0.22
N ASP A 106 20.60 7.73 0.73
CA ASP A 106 20.84 8.96 1.45
C ASP A 106 20.99 10.08 0.41
N ARG A 107 20.10 11.08 0.47
CA ARG A 107 20.35 12.35 -0.20
C ARG A 107 21.45 13.04 0.60
N VAL A 108 22.69 12.60 0.40
CA VAL A 108 23.85 13.39 0.75
C VAL A 108 23.73 14.64 -0.11
N ALA A 109 23.52 15.77 0.57
CA ALA A 109 23.49 17.07 -0.05
C ALA A 109 24.79 17.26 -0.82
N GLN A 110 24.72 17.23 -2.15
CA GLN A 110 25.76 17.84 -2.97
C GLN A 110 25.59 19.35 -2.80
N ALA A 111 26.36 19.91 -1.86
CA ALA A 111 26.61 21.33 -1.82
C ALA A 111 27.37 21.72 -3.09
N PRO A 112 27.04 22.85 -3.75
CA PRO A 112 27.81 23.32 -4.89
C PRO A 112 29.20 23.76 -4.41
N HIS A 113 30.24 23.18 -4.99
CA HIS A 113 31.59 23.73 -4.93
C HIS A 113 31.59 25.08 -5.67
N TYR A 114 32.00 26.13 -4.96
CA TYR A 114 32.53 27.35 -5.57
C TYR A 114 33.90 27.07 -6.19
#